data_AF-A0A1X7SIY7-F1
#
_entry.id   AF-A0A1X7SIY7-F1
#
_cell.length_a   1.000
_cell.length_b   1.000
_cell.length_c   1.000
_cell.angle_alpha   90.00
_cell.angle_beta   90.00
_cell.angle_gamma   90.00
#
_symmetry.space_group_name_H-M   'P 1'
#
loop_
_entity.id
_entity.type
_entity.pdbx_description
1 polymer ?
#
loop_
_entity_poly.entity_id
_entity_poly.type
_entity_poly.pdbx_seq_one_letter_code
_entity_poly.pdbx_strand_id
1 'polypeptide(L)'
;MYKNLKLKTCHTRNEKEKRCYEERIRNVEHGSFKPLVFTTSSGMNPSSNVFYKRLASLLSERQSKPYSTTLNWIRCRLSFSVLRSAIICFRGARSSYHKPIHLSSNIDLALSEGQVVK
;
A
#
# COMPACT_ATOMS: atom_id res chain seq x y z
N MET A 1 17.82 -13.63 -0.09
CA MET A 1 17.25 -13.84 1.27
C MET A 1 15.82 -14.40 1.28
N TYR A 2 15.01 -14.33 0.21
CA TYR A 2 13.61 -14.84 0.22
C TYR A 2 13.26 -15.95 -0.80
N LYS A 3 14.24 -16.48 -1.56
CA LYS A 3 13.98 -17.37 -2.72
C LYS A 3 13.22 -18.68 -2.41
N ASN A 4 13.19 -19.15 -1.16
CA ASN A 4 12.57 -20.43 -0.76
C ASN A 4 11.49 -20.30 0.32
N LEU A 5 11.06 -19.07 0.66
CA LEU A 5 10.06 -18.85 1.70
C LEU A 5 8.65 -18.83 1.09
N LYS A 6 7.76 -19.68 1.61
CA LYS A 6 6.34 -19.67 1.23
C LYS A 6 5.72 -18.33 1.65
N LEU A 7 4.87 -17.74 0.81
CA LEU A 7 4.23 -16.45 1.09
C LEU A 7 3.53 -16.40 2.47
N LYS A 8 2.90 -17.52 2.86
CA LYS A 8 2.25 -17.67 4.16
C LYS A 8 3.22 -17.43 5.33
N THR A 9 4.46 -17.92 5.25
CA THR A 9 5.44 -17.77 6.35
C THR A 9 5.90 -16.32 6.47
N CYS A 10 6.04 -15.60 5.35
CA CYS A 10 6.32 -14.17 5.34
C CYS A 10 5.21 -13.36 6.03
N HIS A 11 3.94 -13.65 5.73
CA HIS A 11 2.81 -12.98 6.38
C HIS A 11 2.76 -13.26 7.89
N THR A 12 2.97 -14.52 8.31
CA THR A 12 3.02 -14.88 9.73
C THR A 12 4.15 -14.17 10.46
N ARG A 13 5.33 -14.05 9.84
CA ARG A 13 6.45 -13.31 10.43
C ARG A 13 6.11 -11.84 10.62
N ASN A 14 5.53 -11.18 9.63
CA ASN A 14 5.13 -9.79 9.73
C ASN A 14 4.06 -9.56 10.82
N GLU A 15 3.11 -10.48 10.98
CA GLU A 15 2.11 -10.41 12.05
C GLU A 15 2.75 -10.57 13.45
N LYS A 16 3.89 -11.26 13.57
CA LYS A 16 4.65 -11.31 14.84
C LYS A 16 5.40 -10.00 15.11
N GLU A 17 6.05 -9.43 14.11
CA GLU A 17 6.78 -8.15 14.23
C GLU A 17 5.85 -6.97 14.57
N LYS A 18 4.55 -7.10 14.25
CA LYS A 18 3.51 -6.14 14.64
C LYS A 18 3.44 -5.85 16.14
N ARG A 19 3.75 -6.84 16.99
CA ARG A 19 3.50 -6.78 18.44
C ARG A 19 4.10 -5.55 19.11
N CYS A 20 5.35 -5.22 18.78
CA CYS A 20 6.05 -4.07 19.37
C CYS A 20 5.34 -2.74 19.07
N TYR A 21 4.79 -2.59 17.86
CA TYR A 21 4.06 -1.39 17.46
C TYR A 21 2.66 -1.34 18.07
N GLU A 22 1.95 -2.47 18.07
CA GLU A 22 0.59 -2.54 18.61
C GLU A 22 0.56 -2.25 20.12
N GLU A 23 1.54 -2.74 20.87
CA GLU A 23 1.64 -2.49 22.30
C GLU A 23 1.85 -1.00 22.61
N ARG A 24 2.81 -0.35 21.94
CA ARG A 24 3.04 1.10 22.11
C ARG A 24 1.82 1.92 21.73
N ILE A 25 1.16 1.62 20.61
CA ILE A 25 -0.02 2.36 20.15
C ILE A 25 -1.19 2.17 21.12
N ARG A 26 -1.38 0.95 21.64
CA ARG A 26 -2.43 0.69 22.63
C ARG A 26 -2.19 1.40 23.95
N ASN A 27 -0.96 1.38 24.45
CA ASN A 27 -0.64 1.88 25.79
C ASN A 27 -0.45 3.39 25.83
N VAL A 28 0.03 4.01 24.74
CA VAL A 28 0.31 5.46 24.67
C VAL A 28 -0.80 6.23 23.97
N GLU A 29 -1.28 5.74 22.82
CA GLU A 29 -2.26 6.46 21.99
C GLU A 29 -3.69 5.95 22.24
N HIS A 30 -3.86 4.90 23.05
CA HIS A 30 -5.13 4.22 23.28
C HIS A 30 -5.82 3.80 21.97
N GLY A 31 -5.01 3.48 20.96
CA GLY A 31 -5.45 3.17 19.61
C GLY A 31 -5.41 1.68 19.26
N SER A 32 -5.97 1.34 18.09
CA SER A 32 -5.85 0.02 17.47
C SER A 32 -4.90 0.09 16.28
N PHE A 33 -3.94 -0.83 16.22
CA PHE A 33 -2.97 -0.91 15.13
C PHE A 33 -3.20 -2.18 14.32
N LYS A 34 -3.35 -2.03 12.99
CA LYS A 34 -3.41 -3.13 12.02
C LYS A 34 -2.57 -2.74 10.79
N PRO A 35 -1.37 -3.31 10.59
CA PRO A 35 -0.54 -2.98 9.45
C PRO A 35 -1.15 -3.57 8.17
N LEU A 36 -1.17 -2.77 7.11
CA LEU A 36 -1.52 -3.24 5.78
C LEU A 36 -0.26 -3.74 5.08
N VAL A 37 -0.09 -5.06 5.05
CA VAL A 37 1.09 -5.73 4.49
C VAL A 37 0.82 -6.21 3.08
N PHE A 38 1.72 -5.85 2.16
CA PHE A 38 1.66 -6.22 0.75
C PHE A 38 3.00 -6.78 0.27
N THR A 39 2.95 -7.69 -0.70
CA THR A 39 4.13 -8.07 -1.48
C THR A 39 4.33 -7.10 -2.65
N THR A 40 5.55 -7.08 -3.19
CA THR A 40 5.88 -6.34 -4.42
C THR A 40 4.99 -6.72 -5.61
N SER A 41 4.47 -7.94 -5.63
CA SER A 41 3.53 -8.46 -6.64
C SER A 41 2.05 -8.23 -6.28
N SER A 42 1.74 -7.32 -5.34
CA SER A 42 0.39 -7.01 -4.84
C SER A 42 -0.32 -8.15 -4.09
N GLY A 43 0.42 -9.15 -3.61
CA GLY A 43 -0.10 -10.16 -2.68
C GLY A 43 -0.44 -9.54 -1.34
N MET A 44 -1.64 -9.80 -0.82
CA MET A 44 -2.14 -9.22 0.42
C MET A 44 -2.09 -10.21 1.56
N ASN A 45 -1.74 -9.75 2.76
CA ASN A 45 -1.99 -10.53 3.96
C ASN A 45 -3.52 -10.66 4.22
N PRO A 46 -3.97 -11.62 5.05
CA PRO A 46 -5.39 -11.81 5.35
C PRO A 46 -6.09 -10.55 5.91
N SER A 47 -5.48 -9.87 6.88
CA SER A 47 -5.98 -8.64 7.49
C SER A 47 -6.14 -7.51 6.46
N SER A 48 -5.14 -7.31 5.59
CA SER A 48 -5.17 -6.38 4.47
C SER A 48 -6.30 -6.71 3.50
N ASN A 49 -6.50 -7.99 3.18
CA ASN A 49 -7.57 -8.41 2.26
C ASN A 49 -8.96 -8.09 2.85
N VAL A 50 -9.18 -8.30 4.15
CA VAL A 50 -10.42 -7.93 4.83
C VAL A 50 -10.65 -6.42 4.76
N PHE A 51 -9.62 -5.63 5.06
CA PHE A 51 -9.68 -4.17 4.94
C PHE A 51 -10.06 -3.73 3.51
N TYR A 52 -9.45 -4.33 2.49
CA TYR A 52 -9.72 -4.01 1.09
C TYR A 52 -11.14 -4.33 0.66
N LYS A 53 -11.67 -5.49 1.07
CA LYS A 53 -13.07 -5.84 0.81
C LYS A 53 -14.03 -4.84 1.46
N ARG A 54 -13.75 -4.44 2.72
CA ARG A 54 -14.56 -3.44 3.41
C ARG A 54 -14.51 -2.08 2.71
N LEU A 55 -13.32 -1.63 2.34
CA LEU A 55 -13.12 -0.38 1.61
C LEU A 55 -13.87 -0.38 0.28
N ALA A 56 -13.80 -1.49 -0.47
CA ALA A 56 -14.52 -1.64 -1.73
C ALA A 56 -16.04 -1.63 -1.54
N SER A 57 -16.58 -2.24 -0.48
CA SER A 57 -18.02 -2.17 -0.14
C SER A 57 -18.45 -0.72 0.09
N LEU A 58 -17.74 -0.02 0.97
CA LEU A 58 -18.05 1.36 1.32
C LEU A 58 -17.97 2.28 0.10
N LEU A 59 -16.96 2.13 -0.76
CA LEU A 59 -16.82 2.92 -1.98
C LEU A 59 -17.88 2.59 -3.02
N SER A 60 -18.26 1.31 -3.14
CA SER A 60 -19.30 0.84 -4.04
C SER A 60 -20.65 1.45 -3.68
N GLU A 61 -20.99 1.45 -2.39
CA GLU A 61 -22.19 2.10 -1.85
C GLU A 61 -22.16 3.61 -2.08
N ARG A 62 -21.03 4.27 -1.76
CA ARG A 62 -20.87 5.73 -1.89
C ARG A 62 -20.94 6.24 -3.33
N GLN A 63 -20.39 5.49 -4.29
CA GLN A 63 -20.33 5.90 -5.70
C GLN A 63 -21.45 5.28 -6.54
N SER A 64 -22.34 4.48 -5.94
CA SER A 64 -23.36 3.70 -6.66
C SER A 64 -22.80 2.89 -7.83
N LYS A 65 -21.59 2.32 -7.65
CA LYS A 65 -20.90 1.49 -8.64
C LYS A 65 -20.90 0.03 -8.21
N PRO A 66 -20.89 -0.94 -9.13
CA PRO A 66 -20.84 -2.36 -8.76
C PRO A 66 -19.58 -2.69 -7.97
N TYR A 67 -19.73 -3.49 -6.91
CA TYR A 67 -18.66 -3.86 -5.99
C TYR A 67 -17.46 -4.50 -6.71
N SER A 68 -17.71 -5.37 -7.68
CA SER A 68 -16.66 -6.03 -8.47
C SER A 68 -15.77 -5.02 -9.19
N THR A 69 -16.37 -4.04 -9.87
CA THR A 69 -15.65 -2.97 -10.56
C THR A 69 -14.89 -2.07 -9.59
N THR A 70 -15.51 -1.69 -8.48
CA THR A 70 -14.86 -0.87 -7.43
C THR A 70 -13.66 -1.60 -6.82
N LEU A 71 -13.83 -2.87 -6.47
CA LEU A 71 -12.77 -3.72 -5.91
C LEU A 71 -11.62 -3.91 -6.91
N ASN A 72 -11.93 -4.14 -8.19
CA ASN A 72 -10.92 -4.23 -9.24
C ASN A 72 -10.15 -2.92 -9.41
N TRP A 73 -10.86 -1.78 -9.45
CA TRP A 73 -10.26 -0.45 -9.56
C TRP A 73 -9.29 -0.18 -8.40
N ILE A 74 -9.69 -0.47 -7.16
CA ILE A 74 -8.82 -0.31 -5.98
C ILE A 74 -7.58 -1.21 -6.08
N ARG A 75 -7.74 -2.48 -6.48
CA ARG A 75 -6.60 -3.41 -6.67
C ARG A 75 -5.64 -2.91 -7.74
N CYS A 76 -6.14 -2.49 -8.90
CA CYS A 76 -5.30 -1.93 -9.96
C CYS A 76 -4.51 -0.73 -9.45
N ARG A 77 -5.16 0.22 -8.75
CA ARG A 77 -4.46 1.38 -8.18
C ARG A 77 -3.37 0.97 -7.21
N LEU A 78 -3.65 0.03 -6.31
CA LEU A 78 -2.63 -0.46 -5.38
C LEU A 78 -1.46 -1.12 -6.09
N SER A 79 -1.72 -2.01 -7.06
CA SER A 79 -0.67 -2.68 -7.82
C SER A 79 0.29 -1.69 -8.48
N PHE A 80 -0.25 -0.64 -9.10
CA PHE A 80 0.57 0.42 -9.68
C PHE A 80 1.35 1.21 -8.63
N SER A 81 0.72 1.57 -7.51
CA SER A 81 1.40 2.27 -6.41
C SER A 81 2.55 1.44 -5.83
N VAL A 82 2.32 0.15 -5.54
CA VAL A 82 3.35 -0.76 -5.00
C VAL A 82 4.48 -0.95 -6.00
N LEU A 83 4.17 -1.13 -7.29
CA LEU A 83 5.17 -1.25 -8.34
C LEU A 83 6.04 0.01 -8.43
N ARG A 84 5.42 1.21 -8.41
CA ARG A 84 6.15 2.48 -8.41
C ARG A 84 7.05 2.62 -7.20
N SER A 85 6.54 2.34 -5.99
CA SER A 85 7.34 2.35 -4.78
C SER A 85 8.52 1.38 -4.86
N ALA A 86 8.32 0.17 -5.38
CA ALA A 86 9.38 -0.80 -5.55
C ALA A 86 10.45 -0.32 -6.53
N ILE A 87 10.05 0.26 -7.67
CA ILE A 87 10.97 0.85 -8.65
C ILE A 87 11.79 1.98 -8.01
N ILE A 88 11.15 2.88 -7.24
CA ILE A 88 11.83 3.97 -6.53
C ILE A 88 12.85 3.40 -5.53
N CYS A 89 12.46 2.39 -4.73
CA CYS A 89 13.35 1.74 -3.77
C CYS A 89 14.57 1.09 -4.45
N PHE A 90 14.39 0.44 -5.59
CA PHE A 90 15.50 -0.16 -6.35
C PHE A 90 16.42 0.87 -7.00
N ARG A 91 15.85 1.98 -7.51
CA ARG A 91 16.62 3.04 -8.17
C ARG A 91 17.42 3.89 -7.18
N GLY A 92 16.98 3.94 -5.93
CA GLY A 92 17.51 4.80 -4.87
C GLY A 92 16.96 6.23 -4.97
N ALA A 93 16.96 6.96 -3.84
CA ALA A 93 16.55 8.36 -3.80
C ALA A 93 17.59 9.22 -4.54
N ARG A 94 17.29 9.63 -5.77
CA ARG A 94 18.15 10.53 -6.57
C ARG A 94 17.63 11.97 -6.63
N SER A 95 17.08 12.49 -5.54
CA SER A 95 16.76 13.91 -5.46
C SER A 95 17.02 14.46 -4.06
N SER A 96 17.88 15.47 -4.02
CA SER A 96 18.04 16.39 -2.91
C SER A 96 16.95 17.45 -3.06
N TYR A 97 16.15 17.68 -2.02
CA TYR A 97 15.03 18.63 -1.93
C TYR A 97 13.71 18.23 -2.62
N HIS A 98 12.77 17.79 -1.80
CA HIS A 98 11.36 17.65 -2.15
C HIS A 98 10.77 19.06 -2.40
N LYS A 99 10.46 19.41 -3.65
CA LYS A 99 9.58 20.55 -3.94
C LYS A 99 8.13 20.08 -3.80
N PRO A 100 7.26 20.77 -3.04
CA PRO A 100 5.85 20.41 -2.99
C PRO A 100 5.23 20.61 -4.37
N ILE A 101 4.77 19.52 -4.98
CA ILE A 101 4.06 19.55 -6.26
C ILE A 101 2.61 19.92 -5.96
N HIS A 102 2.18 21.09 -6.43
CA HIS A 102 0.77 21.48 -6.37
C HIS A 102 0.02 20.73 -7.47
N LEU A 103 -0.72 19.70 -7.07
CA LEU A 103 -1.23 18.68 -7.98
C LEU A 103 -2.63 19.03 -8.52
N SER A 104 -2.69 19.60 -9.72
CA SER A 104 -3.94 19.96 -10.40
C SER A 104 -4.63 18.80 -11.12
N SER A 105 -3.88 17.80 -11.59
CA SER A 105 -4.43 16.68 -12.37
C SER A 105 -3.73 15.34 -12.10
N ASN A 106 -4.41 14.22 -12.40
CA ASN A 106 -3.82 12.87 -12.29
C ASN A 106 -2.63 12.66 -13.25
N ILE A 107 -2.55 13.45 -14.32
CA ILE A 107 -1.47 13.39 -15.32
C ILE A 107 -0.21 14.03 -14.75
N ASP A 108 -0.34 15.18 -14.08
CA ASP A 108 0.78 15.86 -13.42
C ASP A 108 1.44 14.98 -12.35
N LEU A 109 0.65 14.14 -11.68
CA LEU A 109 1.15 13.20 -10.67
C LEU A 109 2.03 12.14 -11.33
N ALA A 110 1.51 11.50 -12.37
CA ALA A 110 2.23 10.45 -13.10
C ALA A 110 3.51 10.99 -13.76
N LEU A 111 3.50 12.23 -14.25
CA LEU A 111 4.69 12.89 -14.80
C LEU A 111 5.73 13.19 -13.72
N SER A 112 5.31 13.71 -12.56
CA SER A 112 6.22 14.00 -11.44
C SER A 112 6.85 12.73 -10.85
N GLU A 113 6.08 11.64 -10.75
CA GLU A 113 6.57 10.32 -10.33
C GLU A 113 7.49 9.68 -11.38
N GLY A 114 7.31 10.02 -12.66
CA GLY A 114 8.08 9.48 -13.80
C GLY A 114 9.33 10.29 -14.18
N GLN A 115 9.52 11.49 -13.63
CA GLN A 115 10.71 12.30 -13.93
C GLN A 115 11.97 11.67 -13.34
N VAL A 116 12.74 11.04 -14.21
CA VAL A 116 14.16 10.76 -14.00
C VAL A 116 14.89 12.09 -14.12
N VAL A 117 15.07 12.79 -13.00
CA VAL A 117 16.02 13.92 -12.96
C VAL A 117 17.37 13.35 -13.37
N LYS A 118 17.90 13.86 -14.49
CA LYS A 118 19.19 13.47 -15.06
C LYS A 118 20.32 13.88 -14.14
#